data_AF-A0A3L8RTH1-F1
#
_entry.id   AF-A0A3L8RTH1-F1
#
_cell.length_a   1.000
_cell.length_b   1.000
_cell.length_c   1.000
_cell.angle_alpha   90.00
_cell.angle_beta   90.00
_cell.angle_gamma   90.00
#
_symmetry.space_group_name_H-M   'P 1'
#
loop_
_entity.id
_entity.type
_entity.pdbx_description
1 polymer ?
#
loop_
_entity_poly.entity_id
_entity_poly.type
_entity_poly.pdbx_seq_one_letter_code
_entity_poly.pdbx_strand_id
1 'polypeptide(L)'
;MAITDILSAKDIESALSSCQADDSFNYKSFFSMVGLSSKTPDQIKKVFGILDQDKSGFIEEEELQLFLKNFSSNARALTSAETKAFLAAGDSDGDGKIGVEAADSFDYKTFFVKVGLNSKSKDQVAEVFGILDQDRSGFIEEEELKLFLKHFSASARALTDAETKAFLAAGDSDGDGKIGVDEFQALVKS
;
A
#
# COMPACT_ATOMS: atom_id res chain seq x y z
N MET A 1 -1.66 19.66 6.15
CA MET A 1 -0.24 19.41 6.47
C MET A 1 0.53 19.62 5.20
N ALA A 2 1.62 20.36 5.26
CA ALA A 2 2.46 20.60 4.09
C ALA A 2 3.65 19.65 4.14
N ILE A 3 4.19 19.28 2.98
CA ILE A 3 5.38 18.44 2.89
C ILE A 3 6.59 19.10 3.59
N THR A 4 6.54 20.43 3.72
CA THR A 4 7.49 21.29 4.45
C THR A 4 7.45 21.11 5.98
N ASP A 5 6.43 20.43 6.52
CA ASP A 5 6.39 20.03 7.94
C ASP A 5 7.34 18.85 8.22
N ILE A 6 7.69 18.08 7.19
CA ILE A 6 8.50 16.85 7.27
C ILE A 6 9.89 17.07 6.67
N LEU A 7 9.95 17.86 5.60
CA LEU A 7 11.15 18.13 4.82
C LEU A 7 11.50 19.63 4.93
N SER A 8 12.79 19.94 4.95
CA SER A 8 13.25 21.32 5.00
C SER A 8 12.93 22.04 3.69
N ALA A 9 12.29 23.21 3.76
CA ALA A 9 12.03 24.05 2.59
C ALA A 9 13.32 24.35 1.79
N LYS A 10 14.45 24.52 2.48
CA LYS A 10 15.76 24.76 1.85
C LYS A 10 16.24 23.55 1.04
N ASP A 11 15.99 22.35 1.53
CA ASP A 11 16.41 21.12 0.86
C ASP A 11 15.51 20.84 -0.35
N ILE A 12 14.21 21.14 -0.22
CA ILE A 12 13.25 21.13 -1.32
C ILE A 12 13.67 22.11 -2.41
N GLU A 13 13.98 23.37 -2.08
CA GLU A 13 14.43 24.37 -3.06
C GLU A 13 15.72 23.94 -3.76
N SER A 14 16.66 23.34 -3.02
CA SER A 14 17.90 22.83 -3.58
C SER A 14 17.66 21.67 -4.54
N ALA A 15 16.77 20.74 -4.16
CA ALA A 15 16.37 19.61 -5.00
C ALA A 15 15.64 20.08 -6.27
N LEU A 16 14.71 21.03 -6.13
CA LEU A 16 14.00 21.65 -7.26
C LEU A 16 14.95 22.40 -8.20
N SER A 17 15.94 23.10 -7.63
CA SER A 17 16.98 23.78 -8.41
C SER A 17 17.83 22.81 -9.22
N SER A 18 18.04 21.59 -8.71
CA SER A 18 18.79 20.54 -9.42
C SER A 18 18.04 19.91 -10.60
N CYS A 19 16.71 20.03 -10.65
CA CYS A 19 15.87 19.44 -11.70
C CYS A 19 15.15 20.50 -12.55
N GLN A 20 15.64 21.74 -12.63
CA GLN A 20 15.02 22.81 -13.43
C GLN A 20 15.04 22.54 -14.94
N ALA A 21 16.03 21.79 -15.43
CA ALA A 21 16.10 21.41 -16.84
C ALA A 21 15.14 20.25 -17.16
N ASP A 22 14.61 20.24 -18.37
CA ASP A 22 13.82 19.12 -18.91
C ASP A 22 14.67 17.84 -18.92
N ASP A 23 14.07 16.71 -18.54
CA ASP A 23 14.70 15.39 -18.39
C ASP A 23 15.86 15.31 -17.38
N SER A 24 16.03 16.33 -16.53
CA SER A 24 17.04 16.36 -15.47
C SER A 24 16.53 15.85 -14.12
N PHE A 25 15.25 15.50 -14.00
CA PHE A 25 14.72 14.99 -12.75
C PHE A 25 15.24 13.58 -12.46
N ASN A 26 15.89 13.42 -11.31
CA ASN A 26 16.33 12.12 -10.81
C ASN A 26 15.75 11.91 -9.41
N TYR A 27 14.80 10.98 -9.29
CA TYR A 27 14.13 10.66 -8.03
C TYR A 27 15.10 10.22 -6.93
N LYS A 28 16.19 9.49 -7.24
CA LYS A 28 17.19 9.07 -6.23
C LYS A 28 17.93 10.27 -5.67
N SER A 29 18.43 11.14 -6.55
CA SER A 29 19.12 12.36 -6.15
C SER A 29 18.17 13.31 -5.41
N PHE A 30 16.94 13.46 -5.90
CA PHE A 30 15.92 14.31 -5.29
C PHE A 30 15.59 13.83 -3.88
N PHE A 31 15.26 12.56 -3.70
CA PHE A 31 15.00 11.97 -2.39
C PHE A 31 16.19 12.08 -1.44
N SER A 32 17.41 11.96 -1.96
CA SER A 32 18.61 12.18 -1.15
C SER A 32 18.82 13.64 -0.78
N MET A 33 18.51 14.59 -1.67
CA MET A 33 18.65 16.03 -1.42
C MET A 33 17.64 16.51 -0.40
N VAL A 34 16.37 16.14 -0.55
CA VAL A 34 15.32 16.48 0.44
C VAL A 34 15.45 15.67 1.73
N GLY A 35 16.37 14.70 1.78
CA GLY A 35 16.64 13.86 2.94
C GLY A 35 15.54 12.85 3.23
N LEU A 36 14.72 12.48 2.24
CA LEU A 36 13.75 11.39 2.34
C LEU A 36 14.44 10.03 2.51
N SER A 37 15.62 9.85 1.91
CA SER A 37 16.41 8.61 2.02
C SER A 37 16.90 8.31 3.44
N SER A 38 16.93 9.29 4.34
CA SER A 38 17.31 9.13 5.74
C SER A 38 16.12 9.24 6.71
N LYS A 39 14.88 9.25 6.21
CA LYS A 39 13.66 9.37 7.02
C LYS A 39 13.09 8.00 7.37
N THR A 40 12.29 7.95 8.43
CA THR A 40 11.62 6.71 8.86
C THR A 40 10.46 6.39 7.92
N PRO A 41 10.04 5.10 7.83
CA PRO A 41 8.90 4.69 7.03
C PRO A 41 7.62 5.50 7.31
N ASP A 42 7.36 5.87 8.57
CA ASP A 42 6.21 6.72 8.93
C ASP A 42 6.26 8.12 8.31
N GLN A 43 7.44 8.73 8.23
CA GLN A 43 7.61 10.05 7.62
C GLN A 43 7.48 9.95 6.09
N ILE A 44 8.00 8.87 5.50
CA ILE A 44 7.85 8.60 4.06
C ILE A 44 6.36 8.36 3.73
N LYS A 45 5.63 7.59 4.55
CA LYS A 45 4.17 7.39 4.42
C LYS A 45 3.40 8.71 4.49
N LYS A 46 3.76 9.60 5.42
CA LYS A 46 3.13 10.94 5.51
C LYS A 46 3.40 11.78 4.27
N VAL A 47 4.62 11.74 3.75
CA VAL A 47 4.97 12.44 2.51
C VAL A 47 4.19 11.86 1.33
N PHE A 48 4.11 10.54 1.21
CA PHE A 48 3.31 9.88 0.19
C PHE A 48 1.83 10.25 0.29
N GLY A 49 1.23 10.23 1.49
CA GLY A 49 -0.16 10.65 1.66
C GLY A 49 -0.44 12.15 1.44
N ILE A 50 0.60 12.98 1.27
CA ILE A 50 0.47 14.37 0.80
C ILE A 50 0.55 14.44 -0.72
N LEU A 51 1.31 13.53 -1.35
CA LEU A 51 1.49 13.45 -2.78
C LEU A 51 0.31 12.75 -3.47
N ASP A 52 -0.23 11.71 -2.82
CA ASP A 52 -1.44 10.97 -3.15
C ASP A 52 -2.66 11.88 -2.85
N GLN A 53 -3.17 12.52 -3.90
CA GLN A 53 -4.25 13.50 -3.79
C GLN A 53 -5.61 12.81 -3.67
N ASP A 54 -5.78 11.70 -4.38
CA ASP A 54 -7.02 10.93 -4.38
C ASP A 54 -7.12 9.96 -3.20
N LYS A 55 -6.04 9.80 -2.44
CA LYS A 55 -5.90 8.88 -1.30
C LYS A 55 -6.15 7.44 -1.72
N SER A 56 -5.82 7.09 -2.96
CA SER A 56 -5.90 5.73 -3.48
C SER A 56 -4.92 4.80 -2.76
N GLY A 57 -3.90 5.34 -2.10
CA GLY A 57 -2.80 4.60 -1.49
C GLY A 57 -1.62 4.36 -2.44
N PHE A 58 -1.72 4.86 -3.67
CA PHE A 58 -0.72 4.71 -4.72
C PHE A 58 -0.47 6.07 -5.39
N ILE A 59 0.70 6.26 -6.00
CA ILE A 59 0.96 7.45 -6.83
C ILE A 59 0.87 7.03 -8.31
N GLU A 60 -0.10 7.60 -9.01
CA GLU A 60 -0.33 7.36 -10.45
C GLU A 60 0.47 8.34 -11.34
N GLU A 61 0.55 8.08 -12.66
CA GLU A 61 1.36 8.90 -13.59
C GLU A 61 0.93 10.38 -13.55
N GLU A 62 -0.37 10.67 -13.50
CA GLU A 62 -0.94 12.01 -13.46
C GLU A 62 -0.55 12.76 -12.18
N GLU A 63 -0.55 12.07 -11.04
CA GLU A 63 -0.12 12.64 -9.76
C GLU A 63 1.39 12.83 -9.71
N LEU A 64 2.13 11.89 -10.31
CA LEU A 64 3.58 11.98 -10.47
C LEU A 64 3.97 13.18 -11.34
N GLN A 65 3.19 13.53 -12.38
CA GLN A 65 3.43 14.74 -13.18
C GLN A 65 3.35 16.01 -12.33
N LEU A 66 2.44 16.01 -11.34
CA LEU A 66 2.26 17.09 -10.39
C LEU A 66 3.14 16.95 -9.13
N PHE A 67 3.96 15.90 -9.04
CA PHE A 67 4.82 15.61 -7.89
C PHE A 67 5.61 16.82 -7.44
N LEU A 68 6.36 17.47 -8.35
CA LEU A 68 7.17 18.64 -8.01
C LEU A 68 6.31 19.83 -7.55
N LYS A 69 5.10 19.99 -8.11
CA LYS A 69 4.16 21.05 -7.73
C LYS A 69 3.62 20.88 -6.32
N ASN A 70 3.53 19.65 -5.82
CA ASN A 70 3.17 19.38 -4.42
C ASN A 70 4.23 19.89 -3.43
N PHE A 71 5.49 20.02 -3.85
CA PHE A 71 6.55 20.60 -3.02
C PHE A 71 6.63 22.13 -3.14
N SER A 72 6.41 22.67 -4.34
CA SER A 72 6.39 24.11 -4.59
C SER A 72 5.43 24.45 -5.71
N SER A 73 4.51 25.38 -5.46
CA SER A 73 3.55 25.85 -6.47
C SER A 73 4.21 26.42 -7.73
N ASN A 74 5.47 26.84 -7.63
CA ASN A 74 6.27 27.40 -8.72
C ASN A 74 7.12 26.36 -9.45
N ALA A 75 7.07 25.09 -9.06
CA ALA A 75 7.82 24.03 -9.70
C ALA A 75 7.20 23.64 -11.06
N ARG A 76 8.07 23.16 -11.97
CA ARG A 76 7.61 22.58 -13.24
C ARG A 76 6.91 21.24 -13.00
N ALA A 77 6.06 20.83 -13.93
CA ALA A 77 5.58 19.45 -13.96
C ALA A 77 6.69 18.53 -14.49
N LEU A 78 6.66 17.25 -14.08
CA LEU A 78 7.53 16.25 -14.68
C LEU A 78 7.08 15.97 -16.12
N THR A 79 8.05 15.69 -17.01
CA THR A 79 7.75 15.24 -18.37
C THR A 79 7.25 13.80 -18.33
N SER A 80 6.52 13.36 -19.36
CA SER A 80 6.07 11.95 -19.45
C SER A 80 7.22 10.95 -19.45
N ALA A 81 8.42 11.36 -19.91
CA ALA A 81 9.60 10.52 -19.87
C ALA A 81 10.13 10.37 -18.44
N GLU A 82 10.20 11.47 -17.70
CA GLU A 82 10.61 11.48 -16.30
C GLU A 82 9.62 10.73 -15.41
N THR A 83 8.31 10.92 -15.63
CA THR A 83 7.32 10.20 -14.85
C THR A 83 7.38 8.72 -15.09
N LYS A 84 7.49 8.27 -16.34
CA LYS A 84 7.67 6.84 -16.63
C LYS A 84 8.93 6.25 -16.04
N ALA A 85 10.05 6.97 -16.11
CA ALA A 85 11.31 6.51 -15.52
C ALA A 85 11.22 6.41 -14.00
N PHE A 86 10.52 7.34 -13.35
CA PHE A 86 10.30 7.33 -11.91
C PHE A 86 9.28 6.27 -11.49
N LEU A 87 8.18 6.14 -12.23
CA LEU A 87 7.17 5.09 -12.08
C LEU A 87 7.82 3.72 -12.17
N ALA A 88 8.51 3.41 -13.27
CA ALA A 88 9.18 2.11 -13.46
C ALA A 88 10.28 1.82 -12.42
N ALA A 89 10.75 2.82 -11.68
CA ALA A 89 11.71 2.63 -10.60
C ALA A 89 11.08 2.43 -9.22
N GLY A 90 9.84 2.88 -9.03
CA GLY A 90 9.07 2.68 -7.80
C GLY A 90 8.04 1.56 -7.89
N ASP A 91 7.53 1.31 -9.09
CA ASP A 91 6.62 0.24 -9.48
C ASP A 91 7.40 -1.09 -9.53
N SER A 92 7.44 -1.76 -8.38
CA SER A 92 8.20 -3.01 -8.21
C SER A 92 7.40 -4.24 -8.62
N ASP A 93 6.07 -4.14 -8.67
CA ASP A 93 5.11 -5.18 -9.02
C ASP A 93 4.56 -5.06 -10.45
N GLY A 94 4.85 -3.96 -11.14
CA GLY A 94 4.47 -3.72 -12.52
C GLY A 94 3.00 -3.34 -12.68
N ASP A 95 2.37 -2.81 -11.65
CA ASP A 95 0.94 -2.45 -11.64
C ASP A 95 0.68 -1.06 -12.26
N GLY A 96 1.75 -0.34 -12.63
CA GLY A 96 1.69 0.98 -13.20
C GLY A 96 1.49 2.09 -12.15
N LYS A 97 1.72 1.82 -10.87
CA LYS A 97 1.57 2.76 -9.77
C LYS A 97 2.74 2.63 -8.79
N ILE A 98 3.08 3.71 -8.09
CA ILE A 98 4.09 3.65 -7.01
C ILE A 98 3.38 3.55 -5.68
N GLY A 99 3.34 2.35 -5.12
CA GLY A 99 2.97 2.14 -3.72
C GLY A 99 4.15 2.44 -2.79
N VAL A 100 3.90 3.18 -1.70
CA VAL A 100 4.70 2.95 -0.50
C VAL A 100 4.19 1.65 0.08
N GLU A 101 4.79 0.54 -0.33
CA GLU A 101 4.60 -0.74 0.35
C GLU A 101 4.71 -0.45 1.84
N ALA A 102 3.57 -0.50 2.52
CA ALA A 102 3.58 -0.62 3.95
C ALA A 102 4.26 -1.97 4.19
N ALA A 103 5.55 -1.94 4.49
CA ALA A 103 6.33 -3.09 4.94
C ALA A 103 5.76 -3.73 6.23
N ASP A 104 4.65 -3.19 6.75
CA ASP A 104 3.85 -3.71 7.85
C ASP A 104 2.45 -4.15 7.42
N SER A 105 2.13 -4.18 6.12
CA SER A 105 0.86 -4.73 5.65
C SER A 105 0.90 -6.24 5.73
N PHE A 106 -0.13 -6.80 6.36
CA PHE A 106 -0.34 -8.24 6.43
C PHE A 106 -0.56 -8.81 5.02
N ASP A 107 0.46 -9.47 4.49
CA ASP A 107 0.36 -10.24 3.25
C ASP A 107 -0.34 -11.59 3.54
N TYR A 108 -1.63 -11.63 3.25
CA TYR A 108 -2.46 -12.81 3.39
C TYR A 108 -2.00 -13.97 2.49
N LYS A 109 -1.46 -13.70 1.29
CA LYS A 109 -0.98 -14.74 0.36
C LYS A 109 0.22 -15.46 0.96
N THR A 110 1.21 -14.71 1.40
CA THR A 110 2.39 -15.27 2.07
C THR A 110 1.99 -15.98 3.37
N PHE A 111 1.02 -15.45 4.11
CA PHE A 111 0.50 -16.11 5.31
C PHE A 111 -0.10 -17.48 5.00
N PHE A 112 -1.02 -17.59 4.05
CA PHE A 112 -1.66 -18.85 3.68
C PHE A 112 -0.66 -19.91 3.22
N VAL A 113 0.37 -19.50 2.49
CA VAL A 113 1.47 -20.39 2.10
C VAL A 113 2.28 -20.84 3.32
N LYS A 114 2.64 -19.92 4.22
CA LYS A 114 3.43 -20.24 5.43
C LYS A 114 2.73 -21.19 6.39
N VAL A 115 1.43 -21.00 6.62
CA VAL A 115 0.62 -21.88 7.47
C VAL A 115 0.18 -23.16 6.74
N GLY A 116 0.48 -23.26 5.44
CA GLY A 116 0.16 -24.42 4.60
C GLY A 116 -1.32 -24.56 4.27
N LEU A 117 -2.10 -23.48 4.39
CA LEU A 117 -3.54 -23.43 4.10
C LEU A 117 -3.83 -23.60 2.60
N ASN A 118 -2.99 -23.05 1.73
CA ASN A 118 -3.13 -23.18 0.27
C ASN A 118 -3.11 -24.66 -0.19
N SER A 119 -2.29 -25.49 0.47
CA SER A 119 -2.19 -26.92 0.18
C SER A 119 -3.31 -27.78 0.79
N LYS A 120 -4.25 -27.19 1.54
CA LYS A 120 -5.35 -27.91 2.20
C LYS A 120 -6.49 -28.21 1.22
N SER A 121 -7.32 -29.20 1.57
CA SER A 121 -8.56 -29.49 0.85
C SER A 121 -9.62 -28.42 1.14
N LYS A 122 -10.65 -28.33 0.28
CA LYS A 122 -11.76 -27.40 0.49
C LYS A 122 -12.45 -27.60 1.85
N ASP A 123 -12.59 -28.86 2.28
CA ASP A 123 -13.19 -29.18 3.59
C ASP A 123 -12.37 -28.64 4.76
N GLN A 124 -11.04 -28.72 4.68
CA GLN A 124 -10.15 -28.18 5.72
C GLN A 124 -10.15 -26.66 5.74
N VAL A 125 -10.23 -26.03 4.57
CA VAL A 125 -10.37 -24.56 4.48
C VAL A 125 -11.74 -24.13 5.06
N ALA A 126 -12.79 -24.90 4.82
CA ALA A 126 -14.12 -24.66 5.40
C ALA A 126 -14.14 -24.87 6.93
N GLU A 127 -13.38 -25.83 7.47
CA GLU A 127 -13.18 -25.96 8.92
C GLU A 127 -12.52 -24.72 9.52
N VAL A 128 -11.48 -24.19 8.86
CA VAL A 128 -10.81 -22.95 9.29
C VAL A 128 -11.77 -21.77 9.19
N PHE A 129 -12.55 -21.69 8.11
CA PHE A 129 -13.57 -20.66 7.95
C PHE A 129 -14.57 -20.69 9.10
N GLY A 130 -15.08 -21.86 9.49
CA GLY A 130 -15.99 -22.00 10.62
C GLY A 130 -15.37 -21.72 12.00
N ILE A 131 -14.05 -21.62 12.11
CA ILE A 131 -13.36 -21.14 13.33
C ILE A 131 -13.27 -19.61 13.33
N LEU A 132 -13.20 -18.99 12.15
CA LEU A 132 -13.12 -17.55 11.96
C LEU A 132 -14.49 -16.89 12.08
N ASP A 133 -15.50 -17.49 11.47
CA ASP A 133 -16.93 -17.15 11.56
C ASP A 133 -17.48 -17.54 12.94
N GLN A 134 -17.39 -16.61 13.89
CA GLN A 134 -17.77 -16.85 15.29
C GLN A 134 -19.29 -16.86 15.47
N ASP A 135 -19.99 -16.02 14.72
CA ASP A 135 -21.44 -15.89 14.81
C ASP A 135 -22.19 -16.91 13.94
N ARG A 136 -21.45 -17.67 13.11
CA ARG A 136 -21.97 -18.66 12.16
C ARG A 136 -22.95 -18.04 11.17
N SER A 137 -22.68 -16.80 10.78
CA SER A 137 -23.43 -16.12 9.72
C SER A 137 -23.18 -16.75 8.35
N GLY A 138 -22.07 -17.47 8.19
CA GLY A 138 -21.60 -18.01 6.91
C GLY A 138 -20.69 -17.04 6.15
N PHE A 139 -20.34 -15.89 6.76
CA PHE A 139 -19.54 -14.83 6.18
C PHE A 139 -18.54 -14.32 7.21
N ILE A 140 -17.30 -14.02 6.78
CA ILE A 140 -16.32 -13.35 7.66
C ILE A 140 -16.52 -11.84 7.49
N GLU A 141 -16.95 -11.19 8.56
CA GLU A 141 -17.13 -9.73 8.60
C GLU A 141 -15.84 -8.99 8.99
N GLU A 142 -15.81 -7.66 8.80
CA GLU A 142 -14.64 -6.83 9.12
C GLU A 142 -14.12 -7.03 10.56
N GLU A 143 -15.04 -7.13 11.54
CA GLU A 143 -14.69 -7.30 12.96
C GLU A 143 -14.07 -8.68 13.25
N GLU A 144 -14.53 -9.72 12.56
CA GLU A 144 -14.00 -11.07 12.68
C GLU A 144 -12.64 -11.18 11.95
N LEU A 145 -12.55 -10.56 10.78
CA LEU A 145 -11.34 -10.49 10.00
C LEU A 145 -10.23 -9.73 10.74
N LYS A 146 -10.56 -8.68 11.50
CA LYS A 146 -9.62 -8.01 12.41
C LYS A 146 -8.97 -8.97 13.40
N LEU A 147 -9.70 -9.99 13.84
CA LEU A 147 -9.23 -11.00 14.78
C LEU A 147 -8.64 -12.23 14.09
N PHE A 148 -8.66 -12.32 12.75
CA PHE A 148 -8.18 -13.46 11.96
C PHE A 148 -6.86 -14.02 12.46
N LEU A 149 -5.84 -13.17 12.62
CA LEU A 149 -4.51 -13.58 13.08
C LEU A 149 -4.51 -14.21 14.48
N LYS A 150 -5.39 -13.73 15.37
CA LYS A 150 -5.50 -14.24 16.75
C LYS A 150 -6.06 -15.65 16.81
N HIS A 151 -6.86 -16.06 15.81
CA HIS A 151 -7.38 -17.42 15.71
C HIS A 151 -6.28 -18.44 15.41
N PHE A 152 -5.23 -18.06 14.68
CA PHE A 152 -4.09 -18.94 14.40
C PHE A 152 -3.05 -18.95 15.51
N SER A 153 -2.86 -17.81 16.18
CA SER A 153 -1.94 -17.68 17.30
C SER A 153 -2.48 -16.72 18.34
N ALA A 154 -2.67 -17.21 19.57
CA ALA A 154 -3.16 -16.41 20.68
C ALA A 154 -2.26 -15.20 21.02
N SER A 155 -1.00 -15.22 20.59
CA SER A 155 -0.04 -14.11 20.76
C SER A 155 0.05 -13.19 19.54
N ALA A 156 -0.72 -13.43 18.49
CA ALA A 156 -0.72 -12.58 17.31
C ALA A 156 -1.46 -11.26 17.56
N ARG A 157 -1.06 -10.24 16.82
CA ARG A 157 -1.77 -8.96 16.79
C ARG A 157 -3.08 -9.07 16.01
N ALA A 158 -4.00 -8.15 16.26
CA ALA A 158 -5.12 -7.93 15.35
C ALA A 158 -4.63 -7.28 14.05
N LEU A 159 -5.40 -7.45 12.98
CA LEU A 159 -5.23 -6.65 11.78
C LEU A 159 -5.64 -5.20 12.06
N THR A 160 -4.95 -4.26 11.42
CA THR A 160 -5.33 -2.85 11.39
C THR A 160 -6.48 -2.65 10.41
N ASP A 161 -7.21 -1.53 10.51
CA ASP A 161 -8.32 -1.23 9.60
C ASP A 161 -7.88 -1.22 8.13
N ALA A 162 -6.68 -0.73 7.84
CA ALA A 162 -6.12 -0.73 6.48
C ALA A 162 -5.88 -2.17 5.97
N GLU A 163 -5.29 -3.04 6.79
CA GLU A 163 -5.05 -4.44 6.43
C GLU A 163 -6.35 -5.23 6.29
N THR A 164 -7.31 -4.95 7.18
CA THR A 164 -8.61 -5.60 7.17
C THR A 164 -9.36 -5.23 5.89
N LYS A 165 -9.37 -3.95 5.52
CA LYS A 165 -9.96 -3.48 4.26
C LYS A 165 -9.25 -4.04 3.03
N ALA A 166 -7.92 -4.09 3.04
CA ALA A 166 -7.16 -4.66 1.92
C ALA A 166 -7.41 -6.17 1.76
N PHE A 167 -7.45 -6.91 2.88
CA PHE A 167 -7.80 -8.33 2.87
C PHE A 167 -9.24 -8.52 2.40
N LEU A 168 -10.17 -7.73 2.93
CA LEU A 168 -11.58 -7.82 2.59
C LEU A 168 -11.79 -7.51 1.11
N ALA A 169 -11.25 -6.41 0.58
CA ALA A 169 -11.32 -6.08 -0.84
C ALA A 169 -10.66 -7.13 -1.76
N ALA A 170 -9.73 -7.94 -1.24
CA ALA A 170 -9.12 -9.01 -2.01
C ALA A 170 -9.93 -10.31 -2.01
N GLY A 171 -10.70 -10.57 -0.94
CA GLY A 171 -11.56 -11.75 -0.81
C GLY A 171 -12.98 -11.52 -1.31
N ASP A 172 -13.55 -10.36 -0.97
CA ASP A 172 -14.88 -9.89 -1.33
C ASP A 172 -14.95 -9.62 -2.84
N SER A 173 -15.41 -10.62 -3.56
CA SER A 173 -15.52 -10.61 -5.01
C SER A 173 -16.89 -10.12 -5.48
N ASP A 174 -17.92 -10.23 -4.63
CA ASP A 174 -19.28 -9.79 -4.92
C ASP A 174 -19.62 -8.38 -4.40
N GLY A 175 -18.74 -7.80 -3.59
CA GLY A 175 -18.83 -6.45 -3.05
C GLY A 175 -19.83 -6.31 -1.89
N ASP A 176 -20.17 -7.40 -1.21
CA ASP A 176 -21.12 -7.39 -0.10
C ASP A 176 -20.53 -6.87 1.22
N GLY A 177 -19.22 -6.61 1.24
CA GLY A 177 -18.50 -6.13 2.40
C GLY A 177 -18.11 -7.24 3.39
N LYS A 178 -18.19 -8.51 2.97
CA LYS A 178 -17.89 -9.70 3.76
C LYS A 178 -17.16 -10.72 2.88
N ILE A 179 -16.64 -11.79 3.47
CA ILE A 179 -15.99 -12.87 2.73
C ILE A 179 -16.75 -14.16 2.97
N GLY A 180 -17.40 -14.69 1.94
CA GLY A 180 -18.06 -15.99 1.96
C GLY A 180 -17.08 -17.16 1.96
N VAL A 181 -17.58 -18.36 2.22
CA VAL A 181 -16.74 -19.58 2.26
C VAL A 181 -16.07 -19.88 0.91
N ASP A 182 -16.77 -19.65 -0.20
CA ASP A 182 -16.25 -19.87 -1.55
C ASP A 182 -15.17 -18.85 -1.91
N GLU A 183 -15.36 -17.60 -1.50
CA GLU A 183 -14.42 -16.50 -1.67
C GLU A 183 -13.16 -16.72 -0.85
N PHE A 184 -13.31 -17.12 0.42
CA PHE A 184 -12.17 -17.48 1.27
C PHE A 184 -11.39 -18.65 0.69
N GLN A 185 -12.08 -19.66 0.13
CA GLN A 185 -11.40 -20.76 -0.58
C GLN A 185 -10.63 -20.27 -1.80
N ALA A 186 -11.22 -19.39 -2.61
CA ALA A 186 -10.53 -18.80 -3.75
C ALA A 186 -9.31 -17.99 -3.31
N LEU A 187 -9.45 -17.17 -2.27
CA LEU A 187 -8.39 -16.35 -1.70
C LEU A 187 -7.22 -17.18 -1.16
N VAL A 188 -7.52 -18.28 -0.46
CA VAL A 188 -6.51 -19.20 0.08
C VAL A 188 -5.76 -19.93 -1.04
N LYS A 189 -6.41 -20.15 -2.19
CA LYS A 189 -5.85 -20.84 -3.36
C LYS A 189 -5.27 -19.91 -4.43
N SER A 190 -5.32 -18.60 -4.20
CA SER A 190 -4.80 -17.57 -5.10
C SER A 190 -3.27 -17.52 -5.13
#